data_AF-A0A817MZI8-F1
#
_entry.id   AF-A0A817MZI8-F1
#
_cell.length_a   1.000
_cell.length_b   1.000
_cell.length_c   1.000
_cell.angle_alpha   90.00
_cell.angle_beta   90.00
_cell.angle_gamma   90.00
#
_symmetry.space_group_name_H-M   'P 1'
#
loop_
_entity.id
_entity.type
_entity.pdbx_description
1 polymer ?
#
loop_
_entity_poly.entity_id
_entity_poly.type
_entity_poly.pdbx_seq_one_letter_code
_entity_poly.pdbx_strand_id
1 'polypeptide(L)'
;IGFKSGFIVSDRSEIHPGGYHFCFDTRNEEDKMSYINPIWLHESEENLSLINEWNTCIRFPIKQNGRSNSLNSKFDDIHARLLLFLNRLRQIEIFHEKQNNQTDVQIFTRIDHAQGQIIELQKKTTSEQIIKCFWLVVQTVVQIPINIKMQFNDIKCDGESTTIAITYPLDHIHENSSYENLPCQPLFAYLPLRSYGFRFILQCDFD
;
A
#
# COMPACT_ATOMS: atom_id res chain seq x y z
N ILE A 1 -11.98 2.07 7.76
CA ILE A 1 -11.66 3.51 7.57
C ILE A 1 -10.96 3.75 6.23
N GLY A 2 -9.89 3.01 5.90
CA GLY A 2 -9.15 3.17 4.64
C GLY A 2 -10.01 3.20 3.37
N PHE A 3 -10.98 2.29 3.22
CA PHE A 3 -11.86 2.27 2.03
C PHE A 3 -12.61 3.59 1.78
N LYS A 4 -12.94 4.35 2.84
CA LYS A 4 -13.66 5.63 2.70
C LYS A 4 -12.84 6.68 1.93
N SER A 5 -11.51 6.56 1.84
CA SER A 5 -10.69 7.48 1.05
C SER A 5 -11.00 7.41 -0.45
N GLY A 6 -11.57 6.31 -0.94
CA GLY A 6 -12.03 6.19 -2.33
C GLY A 6 -13.10 7.24 -2.69
N PHE A 7 -13.90 7.69 -1.71
CA PHE A 7 -14.92 8.72 -1.94
C PHE A 7 -14.35 10.11 -2.25
N ILE A 8 -13.04 10.31 -2.06
CA ILE A 8 -12.34 11.52 -2.51
C ILE A 8 -12.36 11.60 -4.05
N VAL A 9 -12.23 10.46 -4.74
CA VAL A 9 -12.03 10.40 -6.20
C VAL A 9 -13.26 9.95 -6.97
N SER A 10 -14.20 9.31 -6.30
CA SER A 10 -15.43 8.79 -6.90
C SER A 10 -16.62 8.99 -5.95
N ASP A 11 -17.78 9.37 -6.47
CA ASP A 11 -19.02 9.38 -5.65
C ASP A 11 -19.71 8.02 -5.62
N ARG A 12 -19.22 7.06 -6.42
CA ARG A 12 -19.78 5.72 -6.59
C ARG A 12 -18.66 4.70 -6.65
N SER A 13 -18.45 3.94 -5.57
CA SER A 13 -17.47 2.85 -5.56
C SER A 13 -18.15 1.51 -5.77
N GLU A 14 -17.67 0.71 -6.72
CA GLU A 14 -18.23 -0.60 -7.05
C GLU A 14 -17.27 -1.70 -6.58
N ILE A 15 -17.82 -2.81 -6.09
CA ILE A 15 -17.07 -3.95 -5.57
C ILE A 15 -17.63 -5.23 -6.17
N HIS A 16 -16.75 -6.04 -6.75
CA HIS A 16 -17.08 -7.26 -7.47
C HIS A 16 -16.21 -8.44 -6.98
N PRO A 17 -16.52 -9.07 -5.82
CA PRO A 17 -15.81 -10.26 -5.37
C PRO A 17 -16.54 -11.53 -5.82
N GLY A 18 -15.86 -12.45 -6.50
CA GLY A 18 -16.31 -13.84 -6.71
C GLY A 18 -17.79 -14.03 -7.10
N GLY A 19 -18.29 -13.25 -8.06
CA GLY A 19 -19.68 -13.32 -8.56
C GLY A 19 -20.72 -12.47 -7.80
N TYR A 20 -20.31 -11.76 -6.74
CA TYR A 20 -21.15 -10.76 -6.08
C TYR A 20 -20.86 -9.39 -6.69
N HIS A 21 -21.88 -8.54 -6.84
CA HIS A 21 -21.72 -7.21 -7.41
C HIS A 21 -22.56 -6.20 -6.62
N PHE A 22 -21.91 -5.22 -6.01
CA PHE A 22 -22.58 -4.16 -5.26
C PHE A 22 -21.79 -2.86 -5.33
N CYS A 23 -22.44 -1.74 -5.05
CA CYS A 23 -21.80 -0.43 -4.99
C CYS A 23 -22.21 0.36 -3.75
N PHE A 24 -21.43 1.39 -3.46
CA PHE A 24 -21.77 2.44 -2.50
C PHE A 24 -21.89 3.74 -3.28
N ASP A 25 -23.05 4.39 -3.19
CA ASP A 25 -23.37 5.61 -3.91
C ASP A 25 -23.63 6.76 -2.94
N THR A 26 -22.94 7.88 -3.15
CA THR A 26 -23.01 9.07 -2.28
C THR A 26 -23.65 10.27 -2.98
N ARG A 27 -24.17 10.08 -4.21
CA ARG A 27 -24.80 11.15 -5.00
C ARG A 27 -26.19 11.51 -4.47
N ASN A 28 -26.88 10.58 -3.82
CA ASN A 28 -28.21 10.81 -3.26
C ASN A 28 -28.08 11.58 -1.93
N GLU A 29 -28.70 12.75 -1.85
CA GLU A 29 -28.60 13.63 -0.68
C GLU A 29 -29.37 13.11 0.54
N GLU A 30 -30.38 12.27 0.35
CA GLU A 30 -31.20 11.70 1.44
C GLU A 30 -30.42 10.70 2.31
N ASP A 31 -29.40 10.03 1.76
CA ASP A 31 -28.54 9.06 2.45
C ASP A 31 -27.36 9.70 3.22
N LYS A 32 -27.17 11.02 3.12
CA LYS A 32 -26.05 11.73 3.77
C LYS A 32 -26.16 11.78 5.30
N MET A 33 -27.33 11.48 5.87
CA MET A 33 -27.61 11.74 7.28
C MET A 33 -27.23 10.63 8.26
N SER A 34 -26.78 9.43 7.82
CA SER A 34 -26.22 8.49 8.81
C SER A 34 -25.28 7.40 8.27
N TYR A 35 -25.58 6.72 7.14
CA TYR A 35 -24.76 5.59 6.66
C TYR A 35 -24.91 5.36 5.14
N ILE A 36 -23.81 5.03 4.46
CA ILE A 36 -23.83 4.62 3.04
C ILE A 36 -24.09 3.12 2.98
N ASN A 37 -25.26 2.71 2.50
CA ASN A 37 -25.64 1.31 2.37
C ASN A 37 -25.15 0.69 1.05
N PRO A 38 -24.81 -0.60 1.02
CA PRO A 38 -24.48 -1.28 -0.22
C PRO A 38 -25.74 -1.47 -1.08
N ILE A 39 -25.63 -1.20 -2.37
CA ILE A 39 -26.67 -1.37 -3.38
C ILE A 39 -26.24 -2.49 -4.32
N TRP A 40 -27.04 -3.56 -4.41
CA TRP A 40 -26.79 -4.68 -5.32
C TRP A 40 -26.86 -4.25 -6.79
N LEU A 41 -25.92 -4.73 -7.60
CA LEU A 41 -25.87 -4.51 -9.04
C LEU A 41 -26.29 -5.78 -9.77
N HIS A 42 -27.09 -5.65 -10.83
CA HIS A 42 -27.46 -6.78 -11.68
C HIS A 42 -26.42 -6.97 -12.80
N GLU A 43 -25.98 -8.22 -13.02
CA GLU A 43 -24.95 -8.59 -14.02
C GLU A 43 -25.23 -8.06 -15.44
N SER A 44 -26.50 -7.82 -15.79
CA SER A 44 -26.92 -7.35 -17.12
C SER A 44 -26.60 -5.89 -17.41
N GLU A 45 -26.26 -5.08 -16.41
CA GLU A 45 -26.18 -3.62 -16.56
C GLU A 45 -24.82 -3.10 -17.04
N GLU A 46 -23.76 -3.92 -17.00
CA GLU A 46 -22.42 -3.46 -17.36
C GLU A 46 -21.63 -4.52 -18.15
N ASN A 47 -20.89 -4.08 -19.18
CA ASN A 47 -19.90 -4.92 -19.87
C ASN A 47 -18.71 -5.16 -18.93
N LEU A 48 -18.91 -6.03 -17.94
CA LEU A 48 -17.96 -6.40 -16.89
C LEU A 48 -16.88 -7.38 -17.42
N SER A 49 -16.57 -7.38 -18.72
CA SER A 49 -15.77 -8.42 -19.39
C SER A 49 -14.41 -8.67 -18.75
N LEU A 50 -13.80 -7.64 -18.15
CA LEU A 50 -12.52 -7.75 -17.44
C LEU A 50 -12.66 -8.25 -15.99
N ILE A 51 -13.83 -8.16 -15.35
CA ILE A 51 -14.00 -8.46 -13.92
C ILE A 51 -13.95 -9.96 -13.65
N ASN A 52 -14.38 -10.78 -14.61
CA ASN A 52 -14.39 -12.24 -14.47
C ASN A 52 -12.99 -12.87 -14.39
N GLU A 53 -11.94 -12.11 -14.68
CA GLU A 53 -10.55 -12.55 -14.58
C GLU A 53 -9.96 -12.34 -13.18
N TRP A 54 -10.62 -11.56 -12.31
CA TRP A 54 -10.09 -11.17 -10.99
C TRP A 54 -10.91 -11.78 -9.85
N ASN A 55 -10.22 -12.26 -8.81
CA ASN A 55 -10.87 -12.76 -7.59
C ASN A 55 -11.71 -11.67 -6.88
N THR A 56 -11.22 -10.43 -6.91
CA THR A 56 -11.92 -9.26 -6.36
C THR A 56 -11.52 -8.04 -7.16
N CYS A 57 -12.51 -7.35 -7.72
CA CYS A 57 -12.32 -6.08 -8.40
C CYS A 57 -13.00 -4.95 -7.61
N ILE A 58 -12.35 -3.80 -7.51
CA ILE A 58 -12.94 -2.57 -6.96
C ILE A 58 -12.80 -1.49 -8.03
N ARG A 59 -13.92 -0.88 -8.43
CA ARG A 59 -13.95 0.17 -9.46
C ARG A 59 -14.34 1.50 -8.84
N PHE A 60 -13.64 2.54 -9.27
CA PHE A 60 -13.87 3.92 -8.87
C PHE A 60 -14.09 4.81 -10.10
N PRO A 61 -15.33 4.87 -10.64
CA PRO A 61 -15.73 5.89 -11.62
C PRO A 61 -15.31 7.30 -11.17
N ILE A 62 -14.39 7.93 -11.89
CA ILE A 62 -13.81 9.23 -11.48
C ILE A 62 -14.88 10.33 -11.60
N LYS A 63 -14.99 11.21 -10.59
CA LYS A 63 -15.90 12.38 -10.63
C LYS A 63 -15.57 13.27 -11.83
N GLN A 64 -16.58 13.82 -12.51
CA GLN A 64 -16.37 14.71 -13.67
C GLN A 64 -15.54 15.96 -13.34
N ASN A 65 -15.61 16.45 -12.08
CA ASN A 65 -14.82 17.58 -11.59
C ASN A 65 -13.49 17.14 -10.94
N GLY A 66 -13.20 15.85 -10.94
CA GLY A 66 -12.00 15.25 -10.39
C GLY A 66 -10.79 15.63 -11.23
N ARG A 67 -9.82 16.32 -10.60
CA ARG A 67 -8.56 16.74 -11.23
C ARG A 67 -7.72 15.52 -11.62
N SER A 68 -8.01 14.90 -12.76
CA SER A 68 -7.34 13.69 -13.27
C SER A 68 -5.81 13.83 -13.27
N ASN A 69 -5.29 14.98 -13.67
CA ASN A 69 -3.85 15.24 -13.70
C ASN A 69 -3.18 15.15 -12.31
N SER A 70 -3.88 15.52 -11.24
CA SER A 70 -3.35 15.43 -9.87
C SER A 70 -3.41 14.02 -9.29
N LEU A 71 -4.18 13.12 -9.90
CA LEU A 71 -4.24 11.71 -9.51
C LEU A 71 -3.12 10.92 -10.17
N ASN A 72 -2.83 11.19 -11.44
CA ASN A 72 -1.77 10.51 -12.16
C ASN A 72 -0.40 10.68 -11.47
N SER A 73 -0.08 11.90 -11.02
CA SER A 73 1.18 12.16 -10.31
C SER A 73 1.29 11.42 -8.97
N LYS A 74 0.17 11.00 -8.36
CA LYS A 74 0.21 10.23 -7.09
C LYS A 74 0.60 8.77 -7.31
N PHE A 75 0.46 8.25 -8.52
CA PHE A 75 0.94 6.90 -8.83
C PHE A 75 2.46 6.86 -8.95
N ASP A 76 3.10 7.99 -9.29
CA ASP A 76 4.56 8.11 -9.31
C ASP A 76 5.18 8.02 -7.91
N ASP A 77 4.41 8.35 -6.86
CA ASP A 77 4.82 8.22 -5.46
C ASP A 77 4.83 6.77 -4.96
N ILE A 78 4.29 5.82 -5.74
CA ILE A 78 4.27 4.40 -5.40
C ILE A 78 5.68 3.82 -5.61
N HIS A 79 6.21 3.19 -4.56
CA HIS A 79 7.55 2.59 -4.59
C HIS A 79 7.50 1.13 -4.15
N ALA A 80 8.40 0.31 -4.69
CA ALA A 80 8.60 -1.08 -4.27
C ALA A 80 8.75 -1.27 -2.75
N ARG A 81 9.20 -0.25 -2.01
CA ARG A 81 9.38 -0.29 -0.54
C ARG A 81 8.07 -0.57 0.20
N LEU A 82 6.91 -0.29 -0.41
CA LEU A 82 5.61 -0.68 0.15
C LEU A 82 5.50 -2.18 0.41
N LEU A 83 6.20 -3.01 -0.35
CA LEU A 83 6.16 -4.46 -0.20
C LEU A 83 7.05 -4.97 0.96
N LEU A 84 7.94 -4.15 1.52
CA LEU A 84 9.01 -4.57 2.44
C LEU A 84 8.50 -5.25 3.71
N PHE A 85 7.35 -4.82 4.24
CA PHE A 85 6.76 -5.36 5.48
C PHE A 85 5.40 -6.04 5.27
N LEU A 86 4.98 -6.23 4.02
CA LEU A 86 3.73 -6.93 3.72
C LEU A 86 3.93 -8.44 3.74
N ASN A 87 3.13 -9.15 4.54
CA ASN A 87 3.30 -10.58 4.76
C ASN A 87 2.95 -11.44 3.55
N ARG A 88 1.90 -11.06 2.80
CA ARG A 88 1.34 -11.88 1.70
C ARG A 88 1.45 -11.22 0.32
N LEU A 89 1.38 -9.90 0.25
CA LEU A 89 1.48 -9.19 -1.02
C LEU A 89 2.94 -9.24 -1.50
N ARG A 90 3.15 -9.77 -2.71
CA ARG A 90 4.47 -9.94 -3.30
C ARG A 90 4.67 -9.14 -4.59
N GLN A 91 3.58 -8.71 -5.20
CA GLN A 91 3.64 -7.96 -6.45
C GLN A 91 2.52 -6.93 -6.50
N ILE A 92 2.83 -5.76 -7.07
CA ILE A 92 1.89 -4.70 -7.41
C ILE A 92 2.14 -4.35 -8.88
N GLU A 93 1.08 -4.36 -9.68
CA GLU A 93 1.11 -3.99 -11.09
C GLU A 93 0.20 -2.79 -11.30
N ILE A 94 0.71 -1.77 -11.98
CA ILE A 94 -0.01 -0.56 -12.33
C ILE A 94 -0.04 -0.46 -13.84
N PHE A 95 -1.25 -0.48 -14.39
CA PHE A 95 -1.51 -0.30 -15.81
C PHE A 95 -2.09 1.09 -16.02
N HIS A 96 -1.45 1.88 -16.87
CA HIS A 96 -1.91 3.21 -17.24
C HIS A 96 -2.19 3.25 -18.74
N GLU A 97 -3.47 3.15 -19.09
CA GLU A 97 -3.94 3.24 -20.47
C GLU A 97 -3.95 4.70 -20.94
N LYS A 98 -3.22 4.98 -22.02
CA LYS A 98 -3.13 6.29 -22.65
C LYS A 98 -4.16 6.39 -23.78
N GLN A 99 -4.50 7.63 -24.15
CA GLN A 99 -5.47 7.93 -25.22
C GLN A 99 -5.11 7.35 -26.60
N ASN A 100 -3.85 6.97 -26.82
CA ASN A 100 -3.36 6.38 -28.05
C ASN A 100 -3.35 4.83 -28.04
N ASN A 101 -4.10 4.19 -27.15
CA ASN A 101 -4.13 2.75 -26.91
C ASN A 101 -2.76 2.16 -26.50
N GLN A 102 -1.81 2.99 -26.09
CA GLN A 102 -0.59 2.50 -25.43
C GLN A 102 -0.86 2.33 -23.95
N THR A 103 -0.35 1.25 -23.37
CA THR A 103 -0.44 1.01 -21.92
C THR A 103 0.96 1.05 -21.33
N ASP A 104 1.18 2.02 -20.43
CA ASP A 104 2.37 2.02 -19.59
C ASP A 104 2.15 1.07 -18.42
N VAL A 105 3.16 0.26 -18.11
CA VAL A 105 3.09 -0.72 -17.03
C VAL A 105 4.24 -0.47 -16.07
N GLN A 106 3.91 -0.40 -14.78
CA GLN A 106 4.88 -0.42 -13.69
C GLN A 106 4.62 -1.66 -12.82
N ILE A 107 5.67 -2.45 -12.61
CA ILE A 107 5.61 -3.67 -11.81
C ILE A 107 6.60 -3.54 -10.67
N PHE A 108 6.10 -3.73 -9.45
CA PHE A 108 6.89 -3.82 -8.24
C PHE A 108 6.82 -5.23 -7.71
N THR A 109 7.97 -5.87 -7.48
CA THR A 109 8.01 -7.26 -7.01
C THR A 109 8.92 -7.37 -5.80
N ARG A 110 8.51 -8.19 -4.84
CA ARG A 110 9.28 -8.57 -3.66
C ARG A 110 9.67 -10.04 -3.73
N ILE A 111 10.94 -10.32 -3.49
CA ILE A 111 11.50 -11.66 -3.41
C ILE A 111 12.23 -11.78 -2.07
N ASP A 112 11.87 -12.81 -1.30
CA ASP A 112 12.47 -13.09 0.00
C ASP A 112 13.60 -14.11 -0.15
N HIS A 113 14.82 -13.71 0.20
CA HIS A 113 16.02 -14.54 0.22
C HIS A 113 16.42 -14.85 1.67
N ALA A 114 17.26 -15.86 1.87
CA ALA A 114 17.80 -16.22 3.19
C ALA A 114 16.72 -16.26 4.30
N GLN A 115 15.60 -16.93 4.02
CA GLN A 115 14.46 -17.06 4.94
C GLN A 115 13.86 -15.70 5.37
N GLY A 116 13.92 -14.69 4.52
CA GLY A 116 13.36 -13.35 4.76
C GLY A 116 14.31 -12.35 5.39
N GLN A 117 15.57 -12.73 5.66
CA GLN A 117 16.59 -11.80 6.16
C GLN A 117 17.07 -10.84 5.07
N ILE A 118 17.05 -11.26 3.80
CA ILE A 118 17.42 -10.40 2.66
C ILE A 118 16.19 -10.28 1.78
N ILE A 119 15.71 -9.05 1.58
CA ILE A 119 14.59 -8.75 0.69
C ILE A 119 15.12 -8.07 -0.56
N GLU A 120 14.84 -8.67 -1.72
CA GLU A 120 15.03 -8.04 -3.02
C GLU A 120 13.73 -7.36 -3.44
N LEU A 121 13.81 -6.06 -3.68
CA LEU A 121 12.74 -5.26 -4.25
C LEU A 121 13.10 -4.92 -5.69
N GLN A 122 12.19 -5.22 -6.61
CA GLN A 122 12.35 -4.94 -8.03
C GLN A 122 11.34 -3.88 -8.48
N LYS A 123 11.78 -2.99 -9.37
CA LYS A 123 10.92 -2.10 -10.15
C LYS A 123 11.18 -2.37 -11.63
N LYS A 124 10.12 -2.65 -12.38
CA LYS A 124 10.15 -2.77 -13.84
C LYS A 124 9.17 -1.78 -14.44
N THR A 125 9.60 -1.05 -15.46
CA THR A 125 8.77 -0.13 -16.24
C THR A 125 8.88 -0.48 -17.72
N THR A 126 7.85 -0.21 -18.53
CA THR A 126 7.76 -0.60 -19.95
C THR A 126 9.02 -0.30 -20.78
N SER A 127 9.76 0.76 -20.47
CA SER A 127 10.89 1.25 -21.26
C SER A 127 12.24 1.21 -20.53
N GLU A 128 12.30 0.66 -19.32
CA GLU A 128 13.49 0.68 -18.47
C GLU A 128 13.95 -0.73 -18.09
N GLN A 129 15.24 -0.86 -17.77
CA GLN A 129 15.76 -2.10 -17.18
C GLN A 129 15.16 -2.30 -15.79
N ILE A 130 15.14 -3.57 -15.36
CA ILE A 130 14.69 -3.91 -14.00
C ILE A 130 15.69 -3.32 -13.00
N ILE A 131 15.22 -2.37 -12.21
CA ILE A 131 15.97 -1.80 -11.09
C ILE A 131 15.76 -2.73 -9.90
N LYS A 132 16.85 -3.12 -9.26
CA LYS A 132 16.85 -4.01 -8.10
C LYS A 132 17.44 -3.29 -6.91
N CYS A 133 16.84 -3.50 -5.75
CA CYS A 133 17.37 -3.04 -4.49
C CYS A 133 17.32 -4.14 -3.44
N PHE A 134 18.40 -4.34 -2.70
CA PHE A 134 18.50 -5.35 -1.65
C PHE A 134 18.45 -4.70 -0.27
N TRP A 135 17.71 -5.34 0.64
CA TRP A 135 17.51 -4.86 2.00
C TRP A 135 17.81 -5.97 2.99
N LEU A 136 18.65 -5.69 3.98
CA LEU A 136 18.81 -6.55 5.15
C LEU A 136 17.67 -6.23 6.12
N VAL A 137 16.99 -7.26 6.61
CA VAL A 137 15.88 -7.15 7.54
C VAL A 137 16.23 -7.89 8.83
N VAL A 138 16.24 -7.15 9.93
CA VAL A 138 16.45 -7.68 11.27
C VAL A 138 15.17 -7.47 12.05
N GLN A 139 14.55 -8.55 12.49
CA GLN A 139 13.32 -8.53 13.27
C GLN A 139 13.56 -9.07 14.66
N THR A 140 12.91 -8.46 15.65
CA THR A 140 12.95 -8.92 17.02
C THR A 140 11.60 -8.69 17.68
N VAL A 141 11.25 -9.59 18.60
CA VAL A 141 10.04 -9.50 19.39
C VAL A 141 10.41 -8.88 20.74
N VAL A 142 9.81 -7.73 21.05
CA VAL A 142 10.10 -6.95 22.26
C VAL A 142 8.90 -6.98 23.17
N GLN A 143 9.14 -7.25 24.46
CA GLN A 143 8.12 -7.15 25.50
C GLN A 143 7.85 -5.69 25.81
N ILE A 144 6.59 -5.27 25.75
CA ILE A 144 6.21 -3.87 25.97
C ILE A 144 6.48 -3.50 27.44
N PRO A 145 7.32 -2.48 27.72
CA PRO A 145 7.60 -2.02 29.08
C PRO A 145 6.34 -1.57 29.82
N ILE A 146 6.24 -1.92 31.10
CA ILE A 146 5.07 -1.66 31.96
C ILE A 146 4.74 -0.16 32.08
N ASN A 147 5.76 0.71 32.07
CA ASN A 147 5.59 2.17 32.15
C ASN A 147 4.90 2.77 30.92
N ILE A 148 5.04 2.14 29.73
CA ILE A 148 4.29 2.54 28.53
C ILE A 148 2.85 2.08 28.65
N LYS A 149 2.61 0.85 29.15
CA LYS A 149 1.26 0.31 29.36
C LYS A 149 0.39 1.20 30.25
N MET A 150 0.95 1.79 31.32
CA MET A 150 0.19 2.66 32.22
C MET A 150 -0.24 4.00 31.60
N GLN A 151 0.37 4.45 30.50
CA GLN A 151 -0.03 5.69 29.81
C GLN A 151 -1.29 5.49 28.94
N PHE A 152 -1.56 4.25 28.51
CA PHE A 152 -2.71 3.88 27.68
C PHE A 152 -3.68 3.02 28.50
N ASN A 153 -4.29 3.63 29.52
CA ASN A 153 -5.07 3.02 30.61
C ASN A 153 -6.29 2.15 30.23
N ASP A 154 -6.56 1.89 28.94
CA ASP A 154 -7.77 1.20 28.48
C ASP A 154 -7.53 -0.10 27.70
N ILE A 155 -6.28 -0.48 27.43
CA ILE A 155 -6.00 -1.73 26.70
C ILE A 155 -5.61 -2.81 27.70
N LYS A 156 -6.47 -3.82 27.86
CA LYS A 156 -6.15 -5.07 28.58
C LYS A 156 -5.07 -5.85 27.81
N CYS A 157 -3.84 -5.35 27.78
CA CYS A 157 -2.71 -6.01 27.14
C CYS A 157 -2.06 -7.00 28.12
N ASP A 158 -2.69 -8.15 28.30
CA ASP A 158 -2.11 -9.29 29.01
C ASP A 158 -0.91 -9.78 28.18
N GLY A 159 0.32 -9.51 28.63
CA GLY A 159 1.54 -10.08 28.03
C GLY A 159 1.90 -9.69 26.57
N GLU A 160 1.38 -8.58 26.03
CA GLU A 160 1.59 -8.27 24.60
C GLU A 160 3.04 -7.86 24.28
N SER A 161 3.66 -8.66 23.42
CA SER A 161 4.93 -8.36 22.77
C SER A 161 4.67 -7.73 21.41
N THR A 162 5.48 -6.73 21.01
CA THR A 162 5.43 -6.16 19.67
C THR A 162 6.62 -6.63 18.84
N THR A 163 6.44 -6.73 17.52
CA THR A 163 7.55 -7.04 16.60
C THR A 163 8.12 -5.75 16.05
N ILE A 164 9.40 -5.53 16.32
CA ILE A 164 10.16 -4.42 15.77
C ILE A 164 11.04 -4.97 14.65
N ALA A 165 10.97 -4.35 13.48
CA ALA A 165 11.82 -4.65 12.35
C ALA A 165 12.65 -3.43 11.99
N ILE A 166 13.95 -3.65 11.81
CA ILE A 166 14.89 -2.66 11.30
C ILE A 166 15.37 -3.16 9.95
N THR A 167 15.40 -2.29 8.95
CA THR A 167 15.92 -2.65 7.64
C THR A 167 16.93 -1.67 7.11
N TYR A 168 18.00 -2.21 6.54
CA TYR A 168 19.12 -1.46 6.02
C TYR A 168 19.29 -1.70 4.52
N PRO A 169 19.47 -0.64 3.70
CA PRO A 169 19.71 -0.80 2.27
C PRO A 169 21.11 -1.36 2.02
N LEU A 170 21.20 -2.51 1.35
CA LEU A 170 22.46 -3.18 1.03
C LEU A 170 23.16 -2.57 -0.20
N ASP A 171 22.40 -1.97 -1.12
CA ASP A 171 22.96 -1.39 -2.36
C ASP A 171 23.88 -0.19 -2.11
N HIS A 172 23.81 0.40 -0.92
CA HIS A 172 24.65 1.52 -0.53
C HIS A 172 25.93 1.09 0.19
N ILE A 173 26.16 -0.21 0.41
CA ILE A 173 27.36 -0.74 1.05
C ILE A 173 28.46 -0.88 -0.02
N HIS A 174 29.09 0.23 -0.38
CA HIS A 174 30.38 0.22 -1.08
C HIS A 174 31.51 0.42 -0.06
N GLU A 175 32.71 -0.10 -0.33
CA GLU A 175 33.85 -0.05 0.61
C GLU A 175 34.19 1.36 1.15
N ASN A 176 33.77 2.43 0.46
CA ASN A 176 33.96 3.84 0.86
C ASN A 176 32.66 4.58 1.25
N SER A 177 31.56 3.87 1.45
CA SER A 177 30.28 4.46 1.84
C SER A 177 30.24 4.74 3.34
N SER A 178 30.40 6.01 3.73
CA SER A 178 30.11 6.40 5.11
C SER A 178 28.60 6.32 5.36
N TYR A 179 28.21 5.77 6.52
CA TYR A 179 26.82 5.80 7.01
C TYR A 179 26.25 7.22 7.03
N GLU A 180 27.12 8.24 7.13
CA GLU A 180 26.75 9.67 7.11
C GLU A 180 26.24 10.18 5.77
N ASN A 181 26.35 9.39 4.70
CA ASN A 181 25.85 9.74 3.38
C ASN A 181 24.49 9.09 3.03
N LEU A 182 23.94 8.25 3.91
CA LEU A 182 22.64 7.63 3.68
C LEU A 182 21.49 8.63 3.82
N PRO A 183 20.51 8.63 2.90
CA PRO A 183 19.34 9.50 3.02
C PRO A 183 18.49 9.11 4.23
N CYS A 184 17.76 10.08 4.76
CA CYS A 184 16.76 9.82 5.80
C CYS A 184 15.67 8.88 5.26
N GLN A 185 15.36 7.85 6.02
CA GLN A 185 14.35 6.87 5.72
C GLN A 185 13.07 7.18 6.51
N PRO A 186 11.89 6.88 5.94
CA PRO A 186 10.64 7.02 6.66
C PRO A 186 10.51 5.93 7.72
N LEU A 187 9.77 6.24 8.79
CA LEU A 187 9.23 5.24 9.71
C LEU A 187 8.12 4.46 8.98
N PHE A 188 7.94 3.18 9.28
CA PHE A 188 6.86 2.38 8.72
C PHE A 188 5.95 1.82 9.83
N ALA A 189 4.66 1.75 9.50
CA ALA A 189 3.66 0.93 10.17
C ALA A 189 2.89 0.18 9.09
N TYR A 190 3.56 -0.82 8.51
CA TYR A 190 3.22 -1.54 7.26
C TYR A 190 3.34 -0.68 6.00
N LEU A 191 2.88 0.57 6.07
CA LEU A 191 3.02 1.60 5.06
C LEU A 191 3.97 2.71 5.57
N PRO A 192 4.65 3.43 4.67
CA PRO A 192 5.53 4.53 5.04
C PRO A 192 4.74 5.67 5.71
N LEU A 193 5.28 6.13 6.83
CA LEU A 193 4.86 7.32 7.57
C LEU A 193 5.86 8.46 7.27
N ARG A 194 5.99 9.41 8.21
CA ARG A 194 6.98 10.48 8.12
C ARG A 194 8.39 10.02 8.49
N SER A 195 9.39 10.73 7.98
CA SER A 195 10.80 10.57 8.36
C SER A 195 11.10 11.30 9.67
N TYR A 196 11.89 10.67 10.53
CA TYR A 196 12.33 11.22 11.83
C TYR A 196 13.85 11.37 11.94
N GLY A 197 14.57 11.31 10.82
CA GLY A 197 16.03 11.44 10.78
C GLY A 197 16.80 10.11 10.84
N PHE A 198 16.10 8.96 10.93
CA PHE A 198 16.74 7.66 10.84
C PHE A 198 17.30 7.40 9.44
N ARG A 199 18.46 6.75 9.37
CA ARG A 199 19.13 6.36 8.10
C ARG A 199 18.85 4.91 7.71
N PHE A 200 18.04 4.23 8.52
CA PHE A 200 17.48 2.91 8.31
C PHE A 200 15.97 3.01 8.43
N ILE A 201 15.25 2.07 7.83
CA ILE A 201 13.80 2.00 8.02
C ILE A 201 13.54 1.27 9.34
N LEU A 202 12.71 1.87 10.18
CA LEU A 202 12.16 1.26 11.38
C LEU A 202 10.69 0.94 11.11
N GLN A 203 10.29 -0.29 11.39
CA GLN A 203 8.92 -0.79 11.30
C GLN A 203 8.51 -1.30 12.67
N CYS A 204 7.35 -0.85 13.13
CA CYS A 204 6.70 -1.34 14.34
C CYS A 204 5.19 -1.14 14.20
N ASP A 205 4.43 -1.93 14.95
CA ASP A 205 3.05 -1.55 15.26
C ASP A 205 3.09 -0.50 16.38
N PHE A 206 2.56 0.69 16.10
CA PHE A 206 2.55 1.82 17.04
C PHE A 206 1.16 2.10 17.62
N ASP A 207 0.16 1.30 17.22
CA ASP A 207 -1.20 1.36 17.75
C ASP A 207 -1.32 0.62 19.09
#